data_AF-A0A957NKE9-F1
#
_entry.id   AF-A0A957NKE9-F1
#
_cell.length_a   1.000
_cell.length_b   1.000
_cell.length_c   1.000
_cell.angle_alpha   90.00
_cell.angle_beta   90.00
_cell.angle_gamma   90.00
#
_symmetry.space_group_name_H-M   'P 1'
#
loop_
_entity.id
_entity.type
_entity.pdbx_description
1 polymer ?
#
loop_
_entity_poly.entity_id
_entity_poly.type
_entity_poly.pdbx_seq_one_letter_code
_entity_poly.pdbx_strand_id
1 'polypeptide(L)'
;MGMGLVVVVASAILSIFLVGILGFAIVTGYSIRLLQNVRDGQPHPLPEWDQWGDDMKRGLKFIAVGIIWALPMILLSMMFGFLGFLLDAAGGNGGAPEIITGIFASLGGCLYLLYALFVAGMTPGFTLAFAQNEKISDALQFTPILNWTRNNLAEVLVAAL
;
A
#
# COMPACT_ATOMS: atom_id res chain seq x y z
N MET A 1 -36.82 -4.75 13.46
CA MET A 1 -36.31 -4.69 12.06
C MET A 1 -34.92 -4.06 11.91
N GLY A 2 -34.20 -3.68 12.98
CA GLY A 2 -32.93 -2.94 12.86
C GLY A 2 -31.65 -3.77 12.66
N MET A 3 -31.42 -4.83 13.47
CA MET A 3 -30.13 -5.54 13.44
C MET A 3 -29.94 -6.43 12.20
N GLY A 4 -31.00 -7.07 11.71
CA GLY A 4 -30.91 -7.94 10.52
C GLY A 4 -30.54 -7.17 9.25
N LEU A 5 -31.09 -5.97 9.07
CA LEU A 5 -30.73 -5.09 7.94
C LEU A 5 -29.27 -4.63 8.04
N VAL A 6 -28.81 -4.25 9.23
CA VAL A 6 -27.42 -3.82 9.46
C VAL A 6 -26.43 -4.94 9.14
N VAL A 7 -26.70 -6.16 9.57
CA VAL A 7 -25.84 -7.32 9.27
C VAL A 7 -25.82 -7.60 7.76
N VAL A 8 -26.97 -7.60 7.10
CA VAL A 8 -27.04 -7.85 5.65
C VAL A 8 -26.28 -6.77 4.86
N VAL A 9 -26.44 -5.49 5.21
CA VAL A 9 -25.73 -4.39 4.56
C VAL A 9 -24.22 -4.47 4.84
N ALA A 10 -23.81 -4.72 6.08
CA ALA A 10 -22.40 -4.87 6.45
C ALA A 10 -21.74 -6.06 5.72
N SER A 11 -22.42 -7.21 5.66
CA SER A 11 -21.95 -8.39 4.92
C SER A 11 -21.85 -8.13 3.41
N ALA A 12 -22.82 -7.43 2.82
CA ALA A 12 -22.78 -7.07 1.40
C ALA A 12 -21.58 -6.16 1.09
N ILE A 13 -21.34 -5.13 1.91
CA ILE A 13 -20.20 -4.23 1.76
C ILE A 13 -18.89 -5.02 1.90
N LEU A 14 -18.76 -5.83 2.95
CA LEU A 14 -17.56 -6.64 3.21
C LEU A 14 -17.26 -7.60 2.05
N SER A 15 -18.29 -8.19 1.44
CA SER A 15 -18.14 -9.12 0.32
C SER A 15 -17.50 -8.45 -0.91
N ILE A 16 -17.88 -7.21 -1.22
CA ILE A 16 -17.32 -6.43 -2.34
C ILE A 16 -15.84 -6.15 -2.06
N PHE A 17 -15.50 -5.75 -0.84
CA PHE A 17 -14.11 -5.51 -0.45
C PHE A 17 -13.26 -6.79 -0.52
N LEU A 18 -13.77 -7.92 -0.02
CA LEU A 18 -13.04 -9.19 -0.03
C LEU A 18 -12.78 -9.67 -1.46
N VAL A 19 -13.79 -9.63 -2.33
CA VAL A 19 -13.63 -10.00 -3.75
C VAL A 19 -12.63 -9.06 -4.44
N GLY A 20 -12.72 -7.75 -4.15
CA GLY A 20 -11.77 -6.76 -4.67
C GLY A 20 -10.33 -7.03 -4.22
N ILE A 21 -10.11 -7.33 -2.94
CA ILE A 21 -8.78 -7.66 -2.39
C ILE A 21 -8.23 -8.95 -3.00
N LEU A 22 -9.06 -9.99 -3.18
CA LEU A 22 -8.63 -11.22 -3.84
C LEU A 22 -8.22 -10.96 -5.30
N GLY A 23 -9.04 -10.23 -6.05
CA GLY A 23 -8.72 -9.86 -7.44
C GLY A 23 -7.43 -9.05 -7.52
N PHE A 24 -7.26 -8.07 -6.62
CA PHE A 24 -6.05 -7.27 -6.53
C PHE A 24 -4.81 -8.12 -6.20
N ALA A 25 -4.94 -9.07 -5.27
CA ALA A 25 -3.86 -9.99 -4.92
C ALA A 25 -3.43 -10.83 -6.13
N ILE A 26 -4.38 -11.44 -6.83
CA ILE A 26 -4.10 -12.23 -8.04
C ILE A 26 -3.36 -11.40 -9.08
N VAL A 27 -3.88 -10.21 -9.43
CA VAL A 27 -3.26 -9.33 -10.43
C VAL A 27 -1.86 -8.92 -10.01
N THR A 28 -1.66 -8.62 -8.73
CA THR A 28 -0.35 -8.25 -8.20
C THR A 28 0.63 -9.41 -8.27
N GLY A 29 0.22 -10.62 -7.90
CA GLY A 29 1.06 -11.82 -8.03
C GLY A 29 1.44 -12.13 -9.47
N TYR A 30 0.48 -11.99 -10.38
CA TYR A 30 0.70 -12.10 -11.82
C TYR A 30 1.73 -11.08 -12.31
N SER A 31 1.65 -9.82 -11.85
CA SER A 31 2.64 -8.79 -12.18
C SER A 31 4.05 -9.14 -11.68
N ILE A 32 4.19 -9.75 -10.50
CA ILE A 32 5.48 -10.25 -10.02
C ILE A 32 5.98 -11.42 -10.88
N ARG A 33 5.10 -12.32 -11.33
CA ARG A 33 5.45 -13.43 -12.24
C ARG A 33 5.93 -12.90 -13.60
N LEU A 34 5.24 -11.91 -14.14
CA LEU A 34 5.68 -11.17 -15.32
C LEU A 34 7.07 -10.56 -15.11
N LEU A 35 7.29 -9.89 -13.97
CA LEU A 35 8.59 -9.29 -13.66
C LEU A 35 9.72 -10.33 -13.58
N GLN A 36 9.45 -11.51 -13.02
CA GLN A 36 10.40 -12.63 -13.00
C GLN A 36 10.70 -13.13 -14.42
N ASN A 37 9.69 -13.32 -15.26
CA ASN A 37 9.88 -13.74 -16.65
C ASN A 37 10.71 -12.76 -17.47
N VAL A 38 10.49 -11.45 -17.27
CA VAL A 38 11.30 -10.39 -17.89
C VAL A 38 12.74 -10.46 -17.42
N ARG A 39 12.97 -10.59 -16.10
CA ARG A 39 14.31 -10.73 -15.51
C ARG A 39 15.05 -11.96 -16.05
N ASP A 40 14.32 -13.07 -16.20
CA ASP A 40 14.88 -14.35 -16.64
C ASP A 40 15.05 -14.41 -18.18
N GLY A 41 14.73 -13.33 -18.90
CA GLY A 41 14.94 -13.23 -20.34
C GLY A 41 14.03 -14.14 -21.17
N GLN A 42 12.85 -14.49 -20.65
CA GLN A 42 11.91 -15.35 -21.36
C GLN A 42 11.47 -14.70 -22.68
N PRO A 43 11.44 -15.44 -23.81
CA PRO A 43 11.09 -14.88 -25.12
C PRO A 43 9.65 -14.35 -25.17
N HIS A 44 8.75 -14.94 -24.38
CA HIS A 44 7.38 -14.48 -24.19
C HIS A 44 7.17 -14.19 -22.69
N PRO A 45 7.41 -12.95 -22.23
CA PRO A 45 7.42 -12.67 -20.80
C PRO A 45 6.03 -12.68 -20.16
N LEU A 46 4.97 -12.47 -20.95
CA LEU A 46 3.59 -12.43 -20.46
C LEU A 46 3.16 -13.83 -19.97
N PRO A 47 2.91 -14.02 -18.65
CA PRO A 47 2.48 -15.31 -18.15
C PRO A 47 1.10 -15.70 -18.67
N GLU A 48 0.81 -17.00 -18.74
CA GLU A 48 -0.55 -17.45 -18.99
C GLU A 48 -1.41 -17.31 -17.71
N TRP A 49 -2.73 -17.17 -17.87
CA TRP A 49 -3.68 -17.10 -16.76
C TRP A 49 -4.06 -18.51 -16.28
N ASP A 50 -3.07 -19.29 -15.86
CA ASP A 50 -3.17 -20.70 -15.47
C ASP A 50 -2.98 -20.91 -13.95
N GLN A 51 -2.14 -20.09 -13.31
CA GLN A 51 -1.66 -20.27 -11.93
C GLN A 51 -2.29 -19.29 -10.93
N TRP A 52 -3.60 -19.10 -11.00
CA TRP A 52 -4.37 -18.19 -10.14
C TRP A 52 -4.10 -18.38 -8.64
N GLY A 53 -3.98 -19.62 -8.19
CA GLY A 53 -3.74 -19.95 -6.78
C GLY A 53 -2.37 -19.52 -6.28
N ASP A 54 -1.34 -19.60 -7.13
CA ASP A 54 0.02 -19.21 -6.76
C ASP A 54 0.22 -17.70 -6.92
N ASP A 55 -0.36 -17.10 -7.96
CA ASP A 55 -0.44 -15.65 -8.11
C ASP A 55 -1.16 -15.02 -6.90
N MET A 56 -2.27 -15.60 -6.43
CA MET A 56 -2.94 -15.14 -5.22
C MET A 56 -2.03 -15.17 -3.98
N LYS A 57 -1.33 -16.28 -3.71
CA LYS A 57 -0.41 -16.40 -2.56
C LYS A 57 0.70 -15.35 -2.63
N ARG A 58 1.30 -15.19 -3.81
CA ARG A 58 2.36 -14.23 -4.07
C ARG A 58 1.88 -12.80 -3.88
N GLY A 59 0.70 -12.49 -4.40
CA GLY A 59 0.04 -11.20 -4.23
C GLY A 59 -0.29 -10.89 -2.77
N LEU A 60 -0.84 -11.82 -2.01
CA LEU A 60 -1.13 -11.63 -0.59
C LEU A 60 0.13 -11.35 0.23
N LYS A 61 1.23 -12.07 -0.06
CA LYS A 61 2.54 -11.78 0.56
C LYS A 61 3.03 -10.38 0.21
N PHE A 62 2.89 -9.96 -1.05
CA PHE A 62 3.30 -8.63 -1.48
C PHE A 62 2.43 -7.51 -0.91
N ILE A 63 1.12 -7.73 -0.78
CA ILE A 63 0.20 -6.82 -0.08
C ILE A 63 0.64 -6.68 1.38
N ALA A 64 1.02 -7.77 2.06
CA ALA A 64 1.54 -7.70 3.42
C ALA A 64 2.82 -6.86 3.50
N VAL A 65 3.74 -6.99 2.54
CA VAL A 65 4.91 -6.11 2.42
C VAL A 65 4.48 -4.65 2.27
N GLY A 66 3.55 -4.36 1.36
CA GLY A 66 3.02 -3.02 1.13
C GLY A 66 2.38 -2.41 2.39
N ILE A 67 1.62 -3.20 3.16
CA ILE A 67 1.05 -2.78 4.45
C ILE A 67 2.16 -2.43 5.44
N ILE A 68 3.20 -3.25 5.54
CA ILE A 68 4.32 -3.01 6.47
C ILE A 68 5.06 -1.72 6.10
N TRP A 69 5.32 -1.48 4.81
CA TRP A 69 5.89 -0.22 4.33
C TRP A 69 4.92 0.97 4.51
N ALA A 70 3.60 0.73 4.49
CA ALA A 70 2.61 1.76 4.73
C ALA A 70 2.35 2.04 6.23
N LEU A 71 2.88 1.24 7.16
CA LEU A 71 2.61 1.39 8.60
C LEU A 71 2.85 2.82 9.10
N PRO A 72 3.96 3.52 8.76
CA PRO A 72 4.15 4.88 9.23
C PRO A 72 3.07 5.85 8.71
N MET A 73 2.61 5.68 7.47
CA MET A 73 1.50 6.47 6.92
C MET A 73 0.19 6.18 7.66
N ILE A 74 -0.09 4.90 7.91
CA ILE A 74 -1.29 4.47 8.63
C ILE A 74 -1.27 5.09 10.04
N LEU A 75 -0.15 5.01 10.76
CA LEU A 75 -0.01 5.60 12.10
C LEU A 75 -0.18 7.12 12.08
N LEU A 76 0.42 7.83 11.12
CA LEU A 76 0.24 9.27 10.96
C LEU A 76 -1.23 9.61 10.68
N SER A 77 -1.86 8.90 9.74
CA SER A 77 -3.27 9.13 9.39
C SER A 77 -4.22 8.87 10.55
N MET A 78 -3.97 7.83 11.35
CA MET A 78 -4.74 7.54 12.56
C MET A 78 -4.54 8.63 13.61
N MET A 79 -3.30 9.06 13.85
CA MET A 79 -3.00 10.10 14.83
C MET A 79 -3.67 11.43 14.48
N PHE A 80 -3.53 11.90 13.24
CA PHE A 80 -4.11 13.18 12.81
C PHE A 80 -5.62 13.10 12.60
N GLY A 81 -6.12 11.98 12.05
CA GLY A 81 -7.55 11.77 11.83
C GLY A 81 -8.33 11.62 13.14
N PHE A 82 -7.76 10.92 14.13
CA PHE A 82 -8.40 10.76 15.44
C PHE A 82 -8.49 12.09 16.20
N LEU A 83 -7.46 12.95 16.11
CA LEU A 83 -7.50 14.27 16.71
C LEU A 83 -8.61 15.14 16.09
N GLY A 84 -8.75 15.11 14.75
CA GLY A 84 -9.83 15.81 14.05
C GLY A 84 -11.22 15.31 14.49
N PHE A 85 -11.39 13.99 14.58
CA PHE A 85 -12.64 13.38 15.04
C PHE A 85 -13.03 13.81 16.47
N LEU A 86 -12.08 13.80 17.41
CA LEU A 86 -12.35 14.20 18.80
C LEU A 86 -12.78 15.66 18.95
N LEU A 87 -12.23 16.55 18.12
CA LEU A 87 -12.50 17.99 18.19
C LEU A 87 -13.83 18.36 17.52
N ASP A 88 -14.19 17.68 16.44
CA ASP A 88 -15.52 17.77 15.83
C ASP A 88 -16.61 17.27 16.80
N ALA A 89 -16.38 16.11 17.42
CA ALA A 89 -17.29 15.54 18.42
C ALA A 89 -17.47 16.45 19.66
N ALA A 90 -16.50 17.32 19.97
CA ALA A 90 -16.58 18.29 21.05
C ALA A 90 -17.39 19.57 20.71
N GLY A 91 -17.92 19.69 19.48
CA GLY A 91 -18.77 20.81 19.05
C GLY A 91 -18.01 22.08 18.69
N GLY A 92 -16.73 21.96 18.31
CA GLY A 92 -15.86 23.08 17.96
C GLY A 92 -16.22 23.76 16.63
N ASN A 93 -17.35 24.45 16.56
CA ASN A 93 -17.72 25.27 15.40
C ASN A 93 -17.19 26.71 15.57
N GLY A 94 -16.26 27.14 14.70
CA GLY A 94 -15.99 28.56 14.43
C GLY A 94 -15.03 29.30 15.36
N GLY A 95 -13.97 28.66 15.88
CA GLY A 95 -13.04 29.30 16.83
C GLY A 95 -11.58 28.84 16.73
N ALA A 96 -10.76 29.25 17.71
CA ALA A 96 -9.35 28.86 17.81
C ALA A 96 -9.07 27.33 17.68
N PRO A 97 -9.93 26.42 18.17
CA PRO A 97 -9.75 24.97 17.98
C PRO A 97 -9.74 24.54 16.51
N GLU A 98 -10.55 25.17 15.66
CA GLU A 98 -10.68 24.83 14.24
C GLU A 98 -9.42 25.25 13.44
N ILE A 99 -8.88 26.42 13.78
CA ILE A 99 -7.60 26.90 13.21
C ILE A 99 -6.45 25.97 13.63
N ILE A 100 -6.41 25.53 14.89
CA ILE A 100 -5.40 24.59 15.39
C ILE A 100 -5.50 23.25 14.67
N THR A 101 -6.70 22.72 14.44
CA THR A 101 -6.89 21.49 13.64
C THR A 101 -6.44 21.64 12.21
N GLY A 102 -6.72 22.78 11.56
CA GLY A 102 -6.28 23.03 10.19
C GLY A 102 -4.74 23.05 10.08
N ILE A 103 -4.06 23.68 11.04
CA ILE A 103 -2.59 23.70 11.08
C ILE A 103 -2.02 22.30 11.35
N PHE A 104 -2.59 21.56 12.29
CA PHE A 104 -2.15 20.18 12.58
C PHE A 104 -2.39 19.23 11.39
N ALA A 105 -3.55 19.33 10.73
CA ALA A 105 -3.89 18.53 9.57
C ALA A 105 -2.99 18.85 8.37
N SER A 106 -2.66 20.13 8.14
CA SER A 106 -1.75 20.52 7.07
C SER A 106 -0.31 20.03 7.30
N LEU A 107 0.21 20.13 8.53
CA LEU A 107 1.51 19.55 8.88
C LEU A 107 1.52 18.02 8.73
N GLY A 108 0.47 17.34 9.20
CA GLY A 108 0.30 15.91 9.02
C GLY A 108 0.23 15.49 7.56
N GLY A 109 -0.48 16.26 6.73
CA GLY A 109 -0.57 16.06 5.29
C GLY A 109 0.77 16.23 4.58
N CYS A 110 1.58 17.23 4.97
CA CYS A 110 2.93 17.41 4.45
C CYS A 110 3.83 16.20 4.77
N LEU A 111 3.82 15.73 6.03
CA LEU A 111 4.59 14.55 6.44
C LEU A 111 4.12 13.28 5.71
N TYR A 112 2.81 13.11 5.56
CA TYR A 112 2.22 12.01 4.80
C TYR A 112 2.69 12.04 3.35
N LEU A 113 2.63 13.20 2.68
CA LEU A 113 3.07 13.37 1.30
C LEU A 113 4.57 13.04 1.14
N LEU A 114 5.41 13.56 2.03
CA LEU A 114 6.86 13.31 1.99
C LEU A 114 7.17 11.82 2.16
N TYR A 115 6.48 11.15 3.08
CA TYR A 115 6.66 9.72 3.27
C TYR A 115 6.07 8.89 2.12
N ALA A 116 4.94 9.30 1.54
CA ALA A 116 4.35 8.65 0.37
C ALA A 116 5.30 8.72 -0.84
N LEU A 117 5.92 9.87 -1.08
CA LEU A 117 6.96 10.02 -2.11
C LEU A 117 8.18 9.14 -1.83
N PHE A 118 8.58 9.05 -0.55
CA PHE A 118 9.65 8.15 -0.14
C PHE A 118 9.30 6.67 -0.44
N VAL A 119 8.10 6.20 -0.08
CA VAL A 119 7.65 4.82 -0.38
C VAL A 119 7.51 4.58 -1.88
N ALA A 120 7.00 5.56 -2.64
CA ALA A 120 6.91 5.47 -4.09
C ALA A 120 8.28 5.23 -4.73
N GLY A 121 9.31 5.97 -4.31
CA GLY A 121 10.68 5.74 -4.76
C GLY A 121 11.26 4.39 -4.31
N MET A 122 10.87 3.88 -3.15
CA MET A 122 11.30 2.58 -2.63
C MET A 122 10.57 1.39 -3.28
N THR A 123 9.43 1.63 -3.93
CA THR A 123 8.55 0.62 -4.55
C THR A 123 9.24 -0.28 -5.55
N PRO A 124 9.94 0.21 -6.58
CA PRO A 124 10.67 -0.67 -7.49
C PRO A 124 11.72 -1.53 -6.76
N GLY A 125 12.39 -0.97 -5.75
CA GLY A 125 13.43 -1.67 -4.99
C GLY A 125 12.89 -2.85 -4.17
N PHE A 126 11.84 -2.63 -3.36
CA PHE A 126 11.25 -3.74 -2.59
C PHE A 126 10.49 -4.73 -3.48
N THR A 127 9.96 -4.30 -4.63
CA THR A 127 9.33 -5.17 -5.62
C THR A 127 10.33 -6.13 -6.24
N LEU A 128 11.51 -5.62 -6.65
CA LEU A 128 12.59 -6.45 -7.16
C LEU A 128 13.14 -7.40 -6.10
N ALA A 129 13.35 -6.92 -4.87
CA ALA A 129 13.79 -7.76 -3.76
C ALA A 129 12.78 -8.88 -3.45
N PHE A 130 11.48 -8.58 -3.47
CA PHE A 130 10.42 -9.58 -3.31
C PHE A 130 10.40 -10.59 -4.46
N ALA A 131 10.54 -10.12 -5.70
CA ALA A 131 10.50 -10.97 -6.89
C ALA A 131 11.66 -11.99 -6.97
N GLN A 132 12.74 -11.79 -6.21
CA GLN A 132 13.86 -12.73 -6.17
C GLN A 132 13.49 -14.06 -5.49
N ASN A 133 12.94 -14.01 -4.28
CA ASN A 133 12.72 -15.19 -3.44
C ASN A 133 11.28 -15.36 -2.94
N GLU A 134 10.38 -14.41 -3.22
CA GLU A 134 8.99 -14.38 -2.73
C GLU A 134 8.88 -14.47 -1.19
N LYS A 135 9.90 -13.93 -0.52
CA LYS A 135 9.98 -13.82 0.93
C LYS A 135 9.70 -12.39 1.33
N ILE A 136 8.80 -12.24 2.31
CA ILE A 136 8.47 -10.94 2.91
C ILE A 136 9.73 -10.32 3.53
N SER A 137 10.57 -11.12 4.19
CA SER A 137 11.82 -10.65 4.82
C SER A 137 12.72 -9.88 3.87
N ASP A 138 12.82 -10.34 2.63
CA ASP A 138 13.77 -9.80 1.65
C ASP A 138 13.30 -8.43 1.15
N ALA A 139 11.99 -8.25 1.04
CA ALA A 139 11.35 -6.99 0.68
C ALA A 139 11.32 -5.96 1.84
N LEU A 140 11.64 -6.38 3.06
CA LEU A 140 11.71 -5.51 4.24
C LEU A 140 13.14 -5.10 4.61
N GLN A 141 14.15 -5.55 3.84
CA GLN A 141 15.54 -5.18 4.09
C GLN A 141 15.77 -3.71 3.72
N PHE A 142 15.60 -2.83 4.71
CA PHE A 142 15.65 -1.38 4.49
C PHE A 142 16.96 -0.89 3.87
N THR A 143 18.11 -1.28 4.44
CA THR A 143 19.42 -0.76 4.01
C THR A 143 19.77 -1.15 2.57
N PRO A 144 19.67 -2.42 2.15
CA PRO A 144 19.91 -2.80 0.75
C PRO A 144 18.98 -2.09 -0.23
N ILE A 145 17.68 -2.02 0.09
CA ILE A 145 16.70 -1.39 -0.79
C ILE A 145 16.99 0.10 -0.93
N LEU A 146 17.32 0.79 0.17
CA LEU A 146 17.64 2.21 0.15
C LEU A 146 18.91 2.49 -0.66
N ASN A 147 19.94 1.65 -0.52
CA ASN A 147 21.17 1.78 -1.28
C ASN A 147 20.92 1.56 -2.78
N TRP A 148 20.12 0.54 -3.13
CA TRP A 148 19.75 0.28 -4.52
C TRP A 148 18.95 1.45 -5.11
N THR A 149 17.95 1.96 -4.40
CA THR A 149 17.13 3.10 -4.85
C THR A 149 17.97 4.36 -5.05
N ARG A 150 18.92 4.64 -4.14
CA ARG A 150 19.84 5.79 -4.26
C ARG A 150 20.77 5.68 -5.46
N ASN A 151 21.20 4.47 -5.82
CA ASN A 151 22.09 4.26 -6.96
C ASN A 151 21.35 4.28 -8.30
N ASN A 152 20.02 4.05 -8.30
CA ASN A 152 19.20 3.95 -9.51
C ASN A 152 18.08 5.00 -9.54
N LEU A 153 18.33 6.21 -9.01
CA LEU A 153 17.31 7.27 -8.91
C LEU A 153 16.66 7.64 -10.25
N ALA A 154 17.43 7.62 -11.34
CA ALA A 154 16.91 7.93 -12.68
C ALA A 154 15.91 6.87 -13.16
N GLU A 155 16.21 5.59 -12.97
CA GLU A 155 15.32 4.48 -13.33
C GLU A 155 14.08 4.45 -12.44
N VAL A 156 14.25 4.74 -11.15
CA VAL A 156 13.15 4.85 -10.19
C VAL A 156 12.20 5.98 -10.58
N LEU A 157 12.71 7.13 -11.02
CA LEU A 157 11.87 8.24 -11.48
C LEU A 157 11.09 7.89 -12.74
N VAL A 158 11.69 7.14 -13.67
CA VAL A 158 10.99 6.65 -14.87
C VAL A 158 9.95 5.58 -14.52
N ALA A 159 10.23 4.73 -13.55
CA ALA A 159 9.27 3.72 -13.09
C ALA A 159 8.11 4.31 -12.27
N ALA A 160 8.29 5.51 -11.70
CA ALA A 160 7.30 6.20 -10.88
C ALA A 160 6.43 7.23 -11.65
N LEU A 161 6.82 7.61 -12.88
CA LEU A 161 6.11 8.53 -13.78
C LEU A 161 5.36 7.78 -14.88
#